data_AF-A0A2R8BLN6-F1
#
_entry.id   AF-A0A2R8BLN6-F1
#
_cell.length_a   1.000
_cell.length_b   1.000
_cell.length_c   1.000
_cell.angle_alpha   90.00
_cell.angle_beta   90.00
_cell.angle_gamma   90.00
#
_symmetry.space_group_name_H-M   'P 1'
#
loop_
_entity.id
_entity.type
_entity.pdbx_description
1 polymer ?
#
loop_
_entity_poly.entity_id
_entity_poly.type
_entity_poly.pdbx_seq_one_letter_code
_entity_poly.pdbx_strand_id
1 'polypeptide(L)' 'MSDIDRSKRWDNAHFLHPWEGMGDLGRNERTFVEAGEGIHVVNEEGRRLIDGPGGMW' A
#
# COMPACT_ATOMS: atom_id res chain seq x y z
N MET A 1 -11.42 9.22 12.52
CA MET A 1 -10.21 9.05 11.71
C MET A 1 -9.69 7.66 12.02
N SER A 2 -9.65 6.75 11.05
CA SER A 2 -9.14 5.39 11.29
C SER A 2 -7.61 5.41 11.45
N ASP A 3 -7.05 4.35 12.02
CA ASP A 3 -5.59 4.21 12.14
C ASP A 3 -4.93 4.10 10.76
N ILE A 4 -5.59 3.45 9.79
CA ILE A 4 -5.08 3.38 8.42
C ILE A 4 -5.02 4.76 7.76
N ASP A 5 -6.00 5.64 7.99
CA ASP A 5 -5.97 7.02 7.47
C ASP A 5 -4.77 7.80 8.04
N ARG A 6 -4.38 7.51 9.28
CA ARG A 6 -3.21 8.13 9.92
C ARG A 6 -1.93 7.63 9.28
N SER A 7 -1.81 6.33 9.04
CA SER A 7 -0.66 5.73 8.34
C SER A 7 -0.53 6.27 6.92
N LYS A 8 -1.63 6.36 6.15
CA LYS A 8 -1.62 6.94 4.78
C LYS A 8 -1.14 8.39 4.74
N ARG A 9 -1.56 9.22 5.71
CA ARG A 9 -1.05 10.60 5.81
C ARG A 9 0.41 10.66 6.20
N TRP A 10 0.84 9.80 7.12
CA TRP A 10 2.24 9.76 7.54
C TRP A 10 3.14 9.32 6.40
N ASP A 11 2.78 8.26 5.67
CA ASP A 11 3.50 7.76 4.50
C ASP A 11 3.69 8.86 3.45
N ASN A 12 2.60 9.52 3.06
CA ASN A 12 2.66 10.63 2.10
C ASN A 12 3.57 11.80 2.55
N ALA A 13 3.66 12.06 3.85
CA ALA A 13 4.46 13.16 4.36
C ALA A 13 5.94 12.82 4.60
N HIS A 14 6.30 11.53 4.72
CA HIS A 14 7.62 11.14 5.23
C HIS A 14 8.33 10.06 4.41
N PHE A 15 7.66 9.40 3.45
CA PHE A 15 8.24 8.29 2.72
C PHE A 15 8.24 8.53 1.21
N LEU A 16 9.44 8.45 0.61
CA LEU A 16 9.62 8.47 -0.83
C LEU A 16 9.75 7.02 -1.32
N HIS A 17 8.70 6.54 -2.00
CA HIS A 17 8.66 5.17 -2.50
C HIS A 17 9.61 4.95 -3.70
N PRO A 18 10.08 3.72 -3.93
CA PRO A 18 10.75 3.37 -5.19
C PRO A 18 9.81 3.50 -6.39
N TRP A 19 10.36 3.88 -7.55
CA TRP A 19 9.60 4.11 -8.80
C TRP A 19 8.41 5.09 -8.65
N GLU A 20 8.56 6.06 -7.76
CA GLU A 20 7.55 7.06 -7.49
C GLU A 20 7.39 8.07 -8.63
N GLY A 21 6.13 8.38 -8.96
CA GLY A 21 5.80 9.53 -9.80
C GLY A 21 5.96 10.84 -9.03
N MET A 22 6.94 11.67 -9.39
CA MET A 22 7.21 12.94 -8.69
C MET A 22 6.04 13.95 -8.69
N GLY A 23 5.11 13.84 -9.65
CA GLY A 23 3.91 14.69 -9.71
C GLY A 23 2.85 14.35 -8.66
N ASP A 24 2.86 13.11 -8.17
CA ASP A 24 1.88 12.57 -7.23
C ASP A 24 2.41 12.48 -5.79
N LEU A 25 3.69 12.81 -5.60
CA LEU A 25 4.36 12.79 -4.31
C LEU A 25 3.56 13.56 -3.25
N GLY A 26 3.33 12.89 -2.11
CA GLY A 26 2.56 13.41 -0.99
C GLY A 26 1.04 13.41 -1.16
N ARG A 27 0.50 12.89 -2.26
CA ARG A 27 -0.96 12.82 -2.54
C ARG A 27 -1.39 11.45 -3.06
N ASN A 28 -0.64 10.41 -2.73
CA ASN A 28 -0.90 9.09 -3.25
C ASN A 28 -1.94 8.34 -2.41
N GLU A 29 -2.77 7.59 -3.11
CA GLU A 29 -3.74 6.66 -2.53
C GLU A 29 -3.26 5.23 -2.78
N ARG A 30 -2.29 4.78 -1.98
CA ARG A 30 -1.71 3.43 -2.07
C ARG A 30 -2.54 2.40 -1.31
N THR A 31 -2.55 1.19 -1.84
CA THR A 31 -3.01 -0.01 -1.13
C THR A 31 -2.00 -0.39 -0.06
N PHE A 32 -2.49 -0.70 1.14
CA PHE A 32 -1.66 -1.19 2.24
C PHE A 32 -1.91 -2.69 2.38
N VAL A 33 -0.87 -3.50 2.20
CA VAL A 33 -0.94 -4.94 2.43
C VAL A 33 -0.65 -5.21 3.90
N GLU A 34 -1.56 -5.91 4.57
CA GLU A 34 -1.47 -6.20 6.01
C GLU A 34 -1.10 -7.66 6.29
N ALA A 35 -1.41 -8.58 5.36
CA ALA A 35 -1.09 -10.00 5.50
C ALA A 35 -0.93 -10.69 4.14
N GLY A 36 -0.34 -11.89 4.15
CA GLY A 36 -0.21 -12.75 2.98
C GLY A 36 -0.33 -14.23 3.36
N GLU A 37 -0.99 -15.03 2.51
CA GLU A 37 -1.13 -16.48 2.66
C GLU A 37 -1.21 -17.16 1.28
N GLY A 38 -0.26 -18.04 1.00
CA GLY A 38 -0.14 -18.69 -0.31
C GLY A 38 0.07 -17.66 -1.42
N ILE A 39 -0.72 -17.74 -2.49
CA ILE A 39 -0.70 -16.79 -3.62
C ILE A 39 -1.58 -15.54 -3.38
N HIS A 40 -1.98 -15.26 -2.14
CA HIS A 40 -2.88 -14.15 -1.84
C HIS A 40 -2.28 -13.17 -0.84
N VAL A 41 -2.64 -11.90 -1.01
CA VAL A 41 -2.42 -10.82 -0.05
C VAL A 41 -3.76 -10.30 0.47
N VAL A 42 -3.76 -9.74 1.68
CA VAL A 42 -4.92 -9.08 2.29
C VAL A 42 -4.61 -7.61 2.47
N ASN A 43 -5.49 -6.74 1.98
CA ASN A 43 -5.33 -5.30 2.07
C ASN A 43 -5.99 -4.70 3.33
N GLU A 44 -5.87 -3.40 3.50
CA GLU A 44 -6.40 -2.64 4.64
C GLU A 44 -7.94 -2.65 4.78
N GLU A 45 -8.65 -3.04 3.72
CA GLU A 45 -10.11 -3.20 3.72
C GLU A 45 -10.52 -4.66 4.05
N GLY A 46 -9.56 -5.54 4.33
CA GLY A 46 -9.78 -6.97 4.53
C GLY A 46 -10.03 -7.75 3.24
N ARG A 47 -9.81 -7.15 2.06
CA ARG A 47 -10.00 -7.82 0.77
C ARG A 47 -8.83 -8.75 0.49
N ARG A 48 -9.14 -9.98 0.11
CA ARG A 48 -8.16 -10.97 -0.33
C ARG A 48 -7.95 -10.87 -1.84
N LEU A 49 -6.72 -10.61 -2.26
CA LEU A 49 -6.32 -10.34 -3.64
C LEU A 49 -5.29 -11.40 -4.07
N ILE A 50 -5.30 -11.81 -5.34
CA ILE A 50 -4.26 -12.69 -5.89
C ILE A 50 -3.00 -11.87 -6.12
N ASP A 51 -1.88 -12.33 -5.57
CA ASP A 51 -0.56 -11.80 -5.87
C ASP A 51 0.00 -12.44 -7.14
N GLY A 52 -0.50 -11.96 -8.28
CA GLY A 52 -0.11 -12.45 -9.61
C GLY A 52 1.38 -12.26 -9.95
N PRO A 53 1.99 -11.12 -9.59
CA PRO A 53 3.43 -10.90 -9.79
C PRO A 53 4.34 -11.69 -8.83
N GLY A 54 3.81 -12.21 -7.71
CA GLY A 54 4.64 -12.77 -6.64
C GLY A 54 5.38 -11.69 -5.84
N GLY A 55 4.76 -10.52 -5.68
CA GLY A 55 5.34 -9.32 -5.10
C GLY A 55 6.13 -8.54 -6.14
N MET A 56 7.45 -8.71 -6.14
CA MET A 56 8.37 -8.02 -7.06
C MET A 56 9.21 -9.05 -7.82
N TRP A 57 8.51 -9.92 -8.57
CA TRP A 57 9.05 -11.02 -9.39
C TRP A 57 9.51 -12.25 -8.58
#